data_AF-A0A1J4Z3D3-F1
#
_entry.id   AF-A0A1J4Z3D3-F1
#
_cell.length_a   1.000
_cell.length_b   1.000
_cell.length_c   1.000
_cell.angle_alpha   90.00
_cell.angle_beta   90.00
_cell.angle_gamma   90.00
#
_symmetry.space_group_name_H-M   'P 1'
#
loop_
_entity.id
_entity.type
_entity.pdbx_description
1 polymer ?
#
loop_
_entity_poly.entity_id
_entity_poly.type
_entity_poly.pdbx_seq_one_letter_code
_entity_poly.pdbx_strand_id
1 'polypeptide(L)'
;MKKALILILLLLIIFSAFVILTKGEERISYDYTHTKAICQGNSCQDFLITCSDNELVEMVPLTGLVTFSDDWEDRRSDDEKRLC
;
A
#
# COMPACT_ATOMS: atom_id res chain seq x y z
N MET A 1 -41.49 -4.48 -36.75
CA MET A 1 -41.50 -3.84 -35.41
C MET A 1 -41.22 -4.84 -34.29
N LYS A 2 -42.00 -5.92 -34.11
CA LYS A 2 -41.79 -6.92 -33.04
C LYS A 2 -40.39 -7.57 -33.03
N LYS A 3 -39.84 -7.91 -34.20
CA LYS A 3 -38.48 -8.49 -34.35
C LYS A 3 -37.37 -7.53 -33.91
N ALA A 4 -37.53 -6.22 -34.17
CA ALA A 4 -36.57 -5.21 -33.74
C ALA A 4 -36.60 -4.99 -32.23
N LEU A 5 -37.80 -5.06 -31.61
CA LEU A 5 -37.96 -4.98 -30.17
C LEU A 5 -37.22 -6.12 -29.44
N ILE A 6 -37.32 -7.35 -29.97
CA ILE A 6 -36.63 -8.53 -29.44
C ILE A 6 -35.11 -8.37 -29.52
N LEU A 7 -34.60 -7.82 -30.63
CA LEU A 7 -33.17 -7.59 -30.81
C LEU A 7 -32.62 -6.56 -29.80
N ILE A 8 -33.37 -5.48 -29.56
CA ILE A 8 -33.01 -4.44 -28.59
C ILE A 8 -32.98 -5.02 -27.17
N LEU A 9 -33.94 -5.87 -26.83
CA LEU A 9 -34.00 -6.51 -25.52
C LEU A 9 -32.79 -7.43 -25.28
N LEU A 10 -32.37 -8.19 -26.30
CA LEU A 10 -31.19 -9.05 -26.22
C LEU A 10 -29.90 -8.24 -26.04
N LEU A 11 -29.75 -7.13 -26.74
CA LEU A 11 -28.58 -6.25 -26.61
C LEU A 11 -28.48 -5.63 -25.22
N LEU A 12 -29.62 -5.26 -24.61
CA LEU A 12 -29.65 -4.75 -23.23
C LEU A 12 -29.21 -5.79 -22.21
N ILE A 13 -29.59 -7.06 -22.39
CA ILE A 13 -29.17 -8.16 -21.51
C ILE A 13 -27.67 -8.43 -21.65
N ILE A 14 -27.12 -8.37 -22.87
CA ILE A 14 -25.69 -8.57 -23.10
C ILE A 14 -24.88 -7.42 -22.49
N PHE A 15 -25.35 -6.18 -22.65
CA PHE A 15 -24.70 -5.00 -22.09
C PHE A 15 -24.68 -5.02 -20.56
N SER A 16 -25.78 -5.42 -19.91
CA SER A 16 -25.82 -5.51 -18.45
C SER A 16 -24.90 -6.61 -17.91
N ALA A 17 -24.81 -7.75 -18.59
CA ALA A 17 -23.87 -8.81 -18.24
C ALA A 17 -22.41 -8.35 -18.37
N PHE A 18 -22.10 -7.57 -19.42
CA PHE A 18 -20.76 -7.00 -19.62
C PHE A 18 -20.35 -6.05 -18.49
N VAL A 19 -21.25 -5.17 -18.03
CA VAL A 19 -20.97 -4.26 -16.91
C VAL A 19 -20.63 -5.01 -15.61
N ILE A 20 -21.33 -6.11 -15.33
CA ILE A 20 -21.07 -6.93 -14.14
C ILE A 20 -19.69 -7.60 -14.23
N LEU A 21 -19.31 -8.09 -15.41
CA LEU A 21 -17.99 -8.68 -15.66
C LEU A 21 -16.84 -7.68 -15.55
N THR A 22 -17.10 -6.38 -15.74
CA THR A 22 -16.09 -5.32 -15.62
C THR A 22 -15.97 -4.72 -14.22
N LYS A 23 -16.77 -5.15 -13.24
CA LYS A 23 -16.51 -4.76 -11.85
C LYS A 23 -15.19 -5.40 -11.44
N GLY A 24 -14.16 -4.57 -11.39
CA GLY A 24 -12.78 -4.94 -11.14
C GLY A 24 -12.63 -5.72 -9.85
N GLU A 25 -11.66 -6.62 -9.87
CA GLU A 25 -11.13 -7.34 -8.72
C GLU A 25 -10.88 -6.35 -7.58
N GLU A 26 -11.55 -6.52 -6.44
CA GLU A 26 -11.13 -5.87 -5.21
C GLU A 26 -9.71 -6.36 -4.94
N ARG A 27 -8.72 -5.49 -5.14
CA ARG A 27 -7.36 -5.79 -4.72
C ARG A 27 -7.44 -6.06 -3.22
N ILE A 28 -7.10 -7.29 -2.84
CA ILE A 28 -6.96 -7.63 -1.43
C ILE A 28 -5.77 -6.79 -0.94
N SER A 29 -6.10 -5.70 -0.24
CA SER A 29 -5.11 -4.86 0.43
C SER A 29 -4.48 -5.69 1.55
N TYR A 30 -3.18 -5.92 1.45
CA TYR A 30 -2.43 -6.61 2.50
C TYR A 30 -1.74 -5.57 3.37
N ASP A 31 -2.34 -5.30 4.51
CA ASP A 31 -1.72 -4.48 5.53
C ASP A 31 -0.67 -5.32 6.26
N TYR A 32 0.54 -4.78 6.41
CA TYR A 32 1.59 -5.41 7.20
C TYR A 32 2.31 -4.40 8.08
N THR A 33 2.80 -4.90 9.22
CA THR A 33 3.46 -4.09 10.23
C THR A 33 4.83 -4.66 10.55
N HIS A 34 5.83 -3.80 10.67
CA HIS A 34 7.18 -4.18 11.08
C HIS A 34 7.87 -3.04 11.84
N THR A 35 8.99 -3.33 12.50
CA THR A 35 9.77 -2.30 13.19
C THR A 35 10.91 -1.79 12.30
N LYS A 36 11.19 -0.49 12.39
CA LYS A 36 12.24 0.16 11.62
C LYS A 36 12.93 1.26 12.42
N ALA A 37 14.26 1.26 12.43
CA ALA A 37 15.04 2.39 12.94
C ALA A 37 15.19 3.45 11.85
N ILE A 38 14.79 4.70 12.11
CA ILE A 38 15.01 5.85 11.24
C ILE A 38 16.09 6.72 11.89
N CYS A 39 17.10 7.10 11.11
CA CYS A 39 18.27 7.82 11.59
C CYS A 39 18.48 9.13 10.84
N GLN A 40 18.82 10.19 11.57
CA GLN A 40 19.29 11.48 11.04
C GLN A 40 20.67 11.77 11.63
N GLY A 41 21.72 11.58 10.82
CA GLY A 41 23.10 11.62 11.31
C GLY A 41 23.35 10.48 12.30
N ASN A 42 23.92 10.82 13.46
CA ASN A 42 24.18 9.88 14.56
C ASN A 42 23.01 9.71 15.54
N SER A 43 21.82 10.21 15.21
CA SER A 43 20.63 10.08 16.05
C SER A 43 19.60 9.17 15.38
N CYS A 44 19.14 8.14 16.10
CA CYS A 44 18.19 7.15 15.60
C CYS A 44 17.02 6.96 16.56
N GLN A 45 15.87 6.59 15.99
CA GLN A 45 14.68 6.23 16.74
C GLN A 45 13.98 5.04 16.08
N ASP A 46 13.46 4.12 16.88
CA ASP A 46 12.70 2.97 16.38
C ASP A 46 11.22 3.32 16.24
N PHE A 47 10.64 2.89 15.13
CA PHE A 47 9.23 3.07 14.80
C PHE A 47 8.57 1.74 14.48
N LEU A 48 7.30 1.64 14.80
CA LEU A 48 6.38 0.65 14.24
C LEU A 48 5.80 1.25 12.95
N ILE A 49 6.06 0.59 11.83
CA ILE A 49 5.66 1.02 10.48
C ILE A 49 4.53 0.12 10.01
N THR A 50 3.41 0.72 9.61
CA THR A 50 2.30 0.03 8.96
C THR A 50 2.23 0.45 7.50
N CYS A 51 2.30 -0.53 6.62
CA CYS A 51 2.21 -0.36 5.18
C CYS A 51 0.94 -1.01 4.65
N SER A 52 0.32 -0.40 3.64
CA SER A 52 -0.83 -0.92 2.91
C SER A 52 -0.53 -0.77 1.42
N ASP A 53 -0.56 -1.85 0.66
CA ASP A 53 -0.18 -1.87 -0.76
C ASP A 53 1.18 -1.19 -1.06
N ASN A 54 2.14 -1.38 -0.15
CA ASN A 54 3.49 -0.80 -0.21
C ASN A 54 3.53 0.74 -0.04
N GLU A 55 2.46 1.34 0.48
CA GLU A 55 2.39 2.75 0.88
C GLU A 55 2.36 2.87 2.40
N LEU A 56 3.04 3.89 2.94
CA LEU A 56 3.06 4.16 4.37
C LEU A 56 1.70 4.68 4.82
N VAL A 57 1.06 3.98 5.75
CA VAL A 57 -0.23 4.39 6.34
C VAL A 57 -0.04 4.94 7.75
N GLU A 58 0.85 4.33 8.53
CA GLU A 58 1.08 4.72 9.92
C GLU A 58 2.53 4.53 10.33
N MET A 59 2.99 5.42 11.23
CA MET A 59 4.31 5.38 11.84
C MET A 59 4.19 5.79 13.32
N VAL A 60 4.49 4.87 14.23
CA VAL A 60 4.41 5.10 15.68
C VAL A 60 5.78 4.95 16.32
N PRO A 61 6.30 5.96 17.05
CA PRO A 61 7.58 5.82 17.74
C PRO A 61 7.46 4.79 18.86
N LEU A 62 8.39 3.83 18.91
CA LEU A 62 8.46 2.80 19.95
C LEU A 62 9.47 3.15 21.05
N THR A 63 10.53 3.85 20.68
CA THR A 63 11.61 4.24 21.58
C THR A 63 11.80 5.75 21.57
N GLY A 64 12.54 6.27 22.56
CA GLY A 64 13.04 7.64 22.50
C GLY A 64 14.17 7.77 21.49
N LEU A 65 14.54 9.00 21.15
CA LEU A 65 15.71 9.28 20.32
C LEU A 65 16.99 8.85 21.04
N VAL A 66 17.82 8.06 20.37
CA VAL A 66 19.16 7.66 20.84
C VAL A 66 20.20 8.35 19.97
N THR A 67 21.18 8.99 20.59
CA THR A 67 22.30 9.63 19.89
C THR A 67 23.59 8.87 20.18
N PHE A 68 24.29 8.47 19.12
CA PHE A 68 25.57 7.79 19.15
C PHE A 68 26.73 8.79 19.09
N SER A 69 27.97 8.31 19.05
CA SER A 69 29.15 9.16 18.87
C SER A 69 29.18 9.80 17.47
N ASP A 70 29.95 10.87 17.30
CA ASP A 70 30.00 11.63 16.05
C ASP A 70 30.66 10.86 14.88
N ASP A 71 31.43 9.81 15.19
CA ASP A 71 32.04 8.89 14.22
C ASP A 71 31.14 7.70 13.85
N TRP A 72 29.96 7.58 14.48
CA TRP A 72 29.02 6.52 14.16
C TRP A 72 28.29 6.81 12.84
N GLU A 73 28.15 5.78 12.02
CA GLU A 73 27.43 5.83 10.74
C GLU A 73 26.49 4.63 10.60
N ASP A 74 25.29 4.90 10.08
CA ASP A 74 24.33 3.87 9.73
C ASP A 74 24.78 3.09 8.49
N ARG A 75 25.27 1.87 8.70
CA ARG A 75 25.82 1.00 7.65
C ARG A 75 24.75 0.38 6.72
N ARG A 76 23.47 0.61 6.98
CA ARG A 76 22.39 0.09 6.13
C ARG A 76 22.38 0.81 4.78
N SER A 77 22.10 0.05 3.73
CA SER A 77 21.86 0.56 2.38
C SER A 77 20.55 1.38 2.31
N ASP A 78 20.39 2.16 1.24
CA ASP A 78 19.16 2.94 1.03
C ASP A 78 17.93 2.05 0.82
N ASP A 79 18.10 0.88 0.19
CA ASP A 79 17.06 -0.12 0.05
C ASP A 79 16.62 -0.65 1.43
N GLU A 80 17.56 -0.90 2.33
CA GLU A 80 17.28 -1.28 3.70
C GLU A 80 16.69 -0.14 4.53
N LYS A 81 16.73 1.12 4.08
CA LYS A 81 16.09 2.26 4.74
C LYS A 81 14.67 2.52 4.26
N ARG A 82 14.19 1.82 3.23
CA ARG A 82 12.79 1.90 2.78
C ARG A 82 11.82 1.53 3.90
N LEU A 83 10.74 2.30 3.98
CA LEU A 83 9.67 2.08 4.97
C LEU A 83 8.73 0.97 4.51
N CYS A 84 8.40 0.98 3.22
CA CYS A 84 7.70 -0.06 2.49
C CYS A 84 8.53 -0.34 1.20
#